data_AF-A0AAU0S6C3-F1
#
_entry.id   AF-A0AAU0S6C3-F1
#
_cell.length_a   1.000
_cell.length_b   1.000
_cell.length_c   1.000
_cell.angle_alpha   90.00
_cell.angle_beta   90.00
_cell.angle_gamma   90.00
#
_symmetry.space_group_name_H-M   'P 1'
#
loop_
_entity.id
_entity.type
_entity.pdbx_description
1 polymer ?
#
loop_
_entity_poly.entity_id
_entity_poly.type
_entity_poly.pdbx_seq_one_letter_code
_entity_poly.pdbx_strand_id
1 'polypeptide(L)'
;MTSKTNKRARGNLLDEALDRELALMLSDGVAVSPISIAVLTARLGLRSRSTLHTTQRKEKIHAAIARQRTLNSVGTEIAIRRKSLEEKIEVLERENVELRAKVNNNLELMCRIVANATAKGWDVDFLLQPLAKSRRELIG
;
A
#
# COMPACT_ATOMS: atom_id res chain seq x y z
N MET A 1 -33.38 -2.28 -6.86
CA MET A 1 -34.62 -1.76 -6.26
C MET A 1 -34.33 -0.41 -5.63
N THR A 2 -34.72 0.66 -6.32
CA THR A 2 -34.54 2.06 -5.90
C THR A 2 -35.65 2.47 -4.96
N SER A 3 -35.31 2.84 -3.72
CA SER A 3 -36.28 3.33 -2.73
C SER A 3 -35.93 4.76 -2.29
N LYS A 4 -36.70 5.70 -2.88
CA LYS A 4 -37.36 6.85 -2.24
C LYS A 4 -36.49 7.86 -1.46
N THR A 5 -36.25 8.98 -2.14
CA THR A 5 -36.36 10.37 -1.61
C THR A 5 -36.36 10.52 -0.09
N ASN A 6 -35.19 10.67 0.51
CA ASN A 6 -35.03 11.14 1.88
C ASN A 6 -35.55 12.59 1.97
N LYS A 7 -36.80 12.77 2.44
CA LYS A 7 -37.31 14.08 2.87
C LYS A 7 -36.42 14.56 4.02
N ARG A 8 -35.50 15.47 3.71
CA ARG A 8 -34.67 16.31 4.61
C ARG A 8 -34.81 15.96 6.09
N ALA A 9 -34.12 14.92 6.54
CA ALA A 9 -33.94 14.68 7.96
C ALA A 9 -33.19 15.88 8.56
N ARG A 10 -33.83 16.60 9.48
CA ARG A 10 -33.25 17.74 10.20
C ARG A 10 -33.17 17.41 11.68
N GLY A 11 -32.11 17.85 12.36
CA GLY A 11 -31.90 17.59 13.79
C GLY A 11 -31.77 16.09 14.08
N ASN A 12 -32.53 15.60 15.07
CA ASN A 12 -32.44 14.22 15.58
C ASN A 12 -32.64 13.13 14.52
N LEU A 13 -33.49 13.37 13.51
CA LEU A 13 -33.68 12.41 12.42
C LEU A 13 -32.40 12.22 11.57
N LEU A 14 -31.58 13.27 11.46
CA LEU A 14 -30.30 13.19 10.76
C LEU A 14 -29.28 12.40 11.59
N ASP A 15 -29.33 12.54 12.92
CA ASP A 15 -28.46 11.79 13.82
C ASP A 15 -28.79 10.30 13.80
N GLU A 16 -30.07 9.92 13.77
CA GLU A 16 -30.48 8.52 13.60
C GLU A 16 -30.11 7.95 12.22
N ALA A 17 -30.24 8.75 11.16
CA ALA A 17 -29.84 8.35 9.81
C ALA A 17 -28.32 8.17 9.71
N LEU A 18 -27.55 9.05 10.37
CA LEU A 18 -26.10 8.94 10.47
C LEU A 18 -25.69 7.69 11.24
N ASP A 19 -26.32 7.40 12.38
CA ASP A 19 -26.00 6.22 13.18
C ASP A 19 -26.31 4.92 12.41
N ARG A 20 -27.44 4.87 11.68
CA ARG A 20 -27.78 3.75 10.80
C ARG A 20 -26.78 3.57 9.66
N GLU A 21 -26.40 4.64 8.98
CA GLU A 21 -25.45 4.57 7.88
C GLU A 21 -24.06 4.16 8.36
N LEU A 22 -23.59 4.70 9.50
CA LEU A 22 -22.32 4.30 10.10
C LEU A 22 -22.30 2.81 10.46
N ALA A 23 -23.42 2.26 10.96
CA ALA A 23 -23.52 0.83 11.25
C ALA A 23 -23.41 -0.03 9.97
N LEU A 24 -24.09 0.37 8.88
CA LEU A 24 -24.00 -0.32 7.58
C LEU A 24 -22.58 -0.25 6.99
N MET A 25 -21.93 0.92 7.06
CA MET A 25 -20.56 1.08 6.56
C MET A 25 -19.53 0.30 7.40
N LEU A 26 -19.80 0.11 8.70
CA LEU A 26 -18.99 -0.76 9.56
C LEU A 26 -19.18 -2.24 9.19
N SER A 27 -20.38 -2.68 8.82
CA SER A 27 -20.62 -4.07 8.40
C SER A 27 -20.07 -4.40 7.01
N ASP A 28 -20.13 -3.45 6.06
CA ASP A 28 -19.63 -3.65 4.69
C ASP A 28 -18.09 -3.72 4.61
N GLY A 29 -17.40 -3.22 5.64
CA GLY A 29 -15.94 -3.15 5.70
C GLY A 29 -15.31 -2.06 4.82
N VAL A 30 -14.05 -1.71 5.10
CA VAL A 30 -13.37 -0.56 4.46
C VAL A 30 -13.22 -0.73 2.95
N ALA A 31 -13.08 -1.96 2.45
CA ALA A 31 -12.82 -2.23 1.03
C ALA A 31 -14.01 -1.87 0.14
N VAL A 32 -15.23 -2.01 0.65
CA VAL A 32 -16.48 -1.74 -0.07
C VAL A 32 -17.02 -0.35 0.26
N SER A 33 -16.87 0.08 1.52
CA SER A 33 -17.49 1.31 2.02
C SER A 33 -16.60 2.07 3.01
N PRO A 34 -15.59 2.82 2.54
CA PRO A 34 -14.72 3.59 3.43
C PRO A 34 -15.51 4.72 4.11
N ILE A 35 -15.46 4.77 5.44
CA ILE A 35 -16.12 5.84 6.19
C ILE A 35 -15.35 7.14 5.99
N SER A 36 -15.96 8.12 5.34
CA SER A 36 -15.45 9.49 5.21
C SER A 36 -16.60 10.49 5.19
N ILE A 37 -16.34 11.74 5.59
CA ILE A 37 -17.35 12.81 5.59
C ILE A 37 -17.93 13.02 4.18
N ALA A 38 -17.09 12.93 3.14
CA ALA A 38 -17.53 13.08 1.76
C ALA A 38 -18.49 11.95 1.32
N VAL A 39 -18.16 10.70 1.64
CA VAL A 39 -18.99 9.54 1.32
C VAL A 39 -20.30 9.57 2.11
N LEU A 40 -20.24 9.88 3.41
CA LEU A 40 -21.44 10.05 4.25
C LEU A 40 -22.34 11.17 3.74
N THR A 41 -21.77 12.30 3.30
CA THR A 41 -22.55 13.41 2.72
C THR A 41 -23.31 12.96 1.46
N ALA A 42 -22.66 12.19 0.59
CA ALA A 42 -23.28 11.66 -0.63
C ALA A 42 -24.36 10.62 -0.30
N ARG A 43 -24.08 9.67 0.61
CA ARG A 43 -25.02 8.60 0.98
C ARG A 43 -26.26 9.12 1.73
N LEU A 44 -26.07 10.11 2.60
CA LEU A 44 -27.16 10.76 3.33
C LEU A 44 -27.92 11.81 2.49
N GLY A 45 -27.50 12.06 1.23
CA GLY A 45 -28.16 13.02 0.34
C GLY A 45 -28.04 14.47 0.83
N LEU A 46 -26.97 14.81 1.54
CA LEU A 46 -26.77 16.13 2.13
C LEU A 46 -26.20 17.10 1.10
N ARG A 47 -26.74 18.33 1.08
CA ARG A 47 -26.29 19.37 0.15
C ARG A 47 -24.94 20.00 0.53
N SER A 48 -24.55 19.91 1.79
CA SER A 48 -23.32 20.50 2.30
C SER A 48 -22.68 19.62 3.36
N ARG A 49 -21.35 19.47 3.26
CA ARG A 49 -20.52 18.80 4.27
C ARG A 49 -20.61 19.48 5.64
N SER A 50 -20.87 20.79 5.68
CA SER A 50 -21.02 21.58 6.93
C SER A 50 -22.10 21.02 7.87
N THR A 51 -23.09 20.31 7.34
CA THR A 51 -24.17 19.69 8.14
C THR A 51 -23.70 18.54 9.04
N LEU A 52 -22.56 17.93 8.71
CA LEU A 52 -21.90 16.87 9.49
C LEU A 52 -20.74 17.40 10.35
N HIS A 53 -20.41 18.68 10.25
CA HIS A 53 -19.28 19.30 10.96
C HIS A 53 -19.62 19.81 12.36
N THR A 54 -20.80 19.49 12.91
CA THR A 54 -21.09 19.74 14.33
C THR A 54 -20.19 18.85 15.21
N THR A 55 -19.74 19.36 16.36
CA THR A 55 -18.77 18.69 17.24
C THR A 55 -19.16 17.24 17.53
N GLN A 56 -20.40 17.02 17.95
CA GLN A 56 -20.94 15.70 18.30
C GLN A 56 -20.97 14.72 17.12
N ARG A 57 -21.35 15.17 15.91
CA ARG A 57 -21.39 14.31 14.72
C ARG A 57 -19.99 13.99 14.22
N LYS A 58 -19.10 14.97 14.28
CA LYS A 58 -17.70 14.80 13.89
C LYS A 58 -17.01 13.76 14.80
N GLU A 59 -17.23 13.82 16.11
CA GLU A 59 -16.74 12.81 17.06
C GLU A 59 -17.27 11.41 16.76
N LYS A 60 -18.58 11.26 16.51
CA LYS A 60 -19.18 9.98 16.11
C LYS A 60 -18.54 9.41 14.84
N ILE A 61 -18.34 10.24 13.82
CA ILE A 61 -17.71 9.83 12.56
C ILE A 61 -16.27 9.40 12.80
N HIS A 62 -15.49 10.16 13.58
CA HIS A 62 -14.11 9.79 13.91
C HIS A 62 -14.03 8.48 14.72
N ALA A 63 -14.93 8.27 15.68
CA ALA A 63 -15.01 7.03 16.44
C ALA A 63 -15.34 5.83 15.52
N ALA A 64 -16.26 6.00 14.57
CA ALA A 64 -16.58 4.97 13.59
C ALA A 64 -15.41 4.68 12.63
N ILE A 65 -14.68 5.71 12.17
CA ILE A 65 -13.45 5.53 11.37
C ILE A 65 -12.40 4.74 12.16
N ALA A 66 -12.20 5.06 13.44
CA ALA A 66 -11.27 4.33 14.30
C ALA A 66 -11.68 2.86 14.45
N ARG A 67 -12.97 2.59 14.70
CA ARG A 67 -13.52 1.22 14.75
C ARG A 67 -13.35 0.45 13.43
N GLN A 68 -13.57 1.12 12.31
CA GLN A 68 -13.40 0.52 10.98
C GLN A 68 -11.94 0.12 10.75
N ARG A 69 -10.99 0.96 11.19
CA ARG A 69 -9.55 0.67 11.15
C ARG A 69 -9.17 -0.50 12.04
N THR A 70 -9.71 -0.60 13.26
CA THR A 70 -9.43 -1.72 14.16
C THR A 70 -10.00 -3.05 13.65
N LEU A 71 -11.22 -3.03 13.10
CA LEU A 71 -11.83 -4.24 12.50
C LEU A 71 -11.02 -4.71 11.30
N ASN A 72 -10.54 -3.77 10.50
CA ASN A 72 -9.65 -4.07 9.39
C ASN A 72 -8.26 -4.52 9.83
N SER A 73 -7.67 -3.93 10.87
CA SER A 73 -6.35 -4.31 11.35
C SER A 73 -6.34 -5.76 11.84
N VAL A 74 -7.41 -6.20 12.52
CA VAL A 74 -7.62 -7.60 12.90
C VAL A 74 -7.72 -8.51 11.67
N GLY A 75 -8.43 -8.09 10.61
CA GLY A 75 -8.53 -8.84 9.35
C GLY A 75 -7.21 -8.89 8.57
N THR A 76 -6.43 -7.81 8.55
CA THR A 76 -5.13 -7.75 7.88
C THR A 76 -4.04 -8.48 8.66
N GLU A 77 -4.05 -8.47 9.99
CA GLU A 77 -3.08 -9.26 10.78
C GLU A 77 -3.25 -10.76 10.53
N ILE A 78 -4.48 -11.25 10.40
CA ILE A 78 -4.77 -12.66 10.13
C ILE A 78 -4.43 -13.03 8.67
N ALA A 79 -4.64 -12.13 7.71
CA ALA A 79 -4.29 -12.37 6.30
C ALA A 79 -2.78 -12.22 6.01
N ILE A 80 -2.09 -11.30 6.69
CA ILE A 80 -0.64 -11.10 6.60
C ILE A 80 0.13 -12.25 7.29
N ARG A 81 -0.45 -12.88 8.32
CA ARG A 81 0.11 -14.06 9.02
C ARG A 81 0.16 -15.36 8.20
N ARG A 82 -0.46 -15.44 7.01
CA ARG A 82 -0.43 -16.65 6.17
C ARG A 82 0.82 -16.83 5.31
N LYS A 83 1.77 -15.88 5.34
CA LYS A 83 3.19 -16.15 5.08
C LYS A 83 3.96 -15.55 6.24
N SER A 84 4.57 -16.38 7.08
CA SER A 84 5.28 -15.88 8.25
C SER A 84 6.40 -14.94 7.79
N LEU A 85 6.71 -13.91 8.57
CA LEU A 85 7.84 -13.02 8.26
C LEU A 85 9.15 -13.81 8.19
N GLU A 86 9.24 -14.91 8.94
CA GLU A 86 10.33 -15.89 8.89
C GLU A 86 10.46 -16.54 7.51
N GLU A 87 9.37 -17.00 6.89
CA GLU A 87 9.40 -17.55 5.52
C GLU A 87 9.87 -16.51 4.49
N LYS A 88 9.48 -15.23 4.66
CA LYS A 88 9.96 -14.16 3.78
C LYS A 88 11.44 -13.87 3.97
N ILE A 89 11.91 -13.86 5.22
CA ILE A 89 13.33 -13.69 5.54
C ILE A 89 14.13 -14.83 4.91
N GLU A 90 13.69 -16.07 5.07
CA GLU A 90 14.38 -17.24 4.53
C GLU A 90 14.46 -17.23 3.00
N VAL A 91 13.38 -16.82 2.31
CA VAL A 91 13.38 -16.65 0.85
C VAL A 91 14.35 -15.55 0.42
N LEU A 92 14.33 -14.40 1.10
CA LEU A 92 15.23 -13.28 0.78
C LEU A 92 16.70 -13.61 1.07
N GLU A 93 16.99 -14.37 2.11
CA GLU A 93 18.33 -14.86 2.43
C GLU A 93 18.85 -15.82 1.37
N ARG A 94 18.01 -16.78 0.94
CA ARG A 94 18.35 -17.68 -0.18
C ARG A 94 18.62 -16.92 -1.47
N GLU A 95 17.77 -15.94 -1.80
CA GLU A 95 17.97 -15.09 -2.99
C GLU A 95 19.27 -14.28 -2.89
N ASN A 96 19.60 -13.75 -1.71
CA ASN A 96 20.85 -13.01 -1.50
C ASN A 96 22.09 -13.89 -1.72
N VAL A 97 22.07 -15.13 -1.21
CA VAL A 97 23.15 -16.09 -1.42
C VAL A 97 23.30 -16.43 -2.90
N GLU A 98 22.20 -16.66 -3.61
CA GLU A 98 22.22 -16.95 -5.05
C GLU A 98 22.75 -15.76 -5.86
N LEU A 99 22.32 -14.54 -5.55
CA LEU A 99 22.80 -13.32 -6.20
C LEU A 99 24.31 -13.11 -5.96
N ARG A 100 24.79 -13.34 -4.74
CA ARG A 100 26.23 -13.27 -4.43
C ARG A 100 27.03 -14.30 -5.23
N ALA A 101 26.52 -15.53 -5.34
CA ALA A 101 27.16 -16.57 -6.15
C ALA A 101 27.22 -16.18 -7.63
N LYS A 102 26.13 -15.61 -8.18
CA LYS A 102 26.10 -15.10 -9.57
C LYS A 102 27.10 -13.97 -9.79
N VAL A 103 27.22 -13.03 -8.85
CA VAL A 103 28.22 -11.95 -8.93
C VAL A 103 29.64 -12.52 -8.93
N ASN A 104 29.96 -13.44 -8.03
CA ASN A 104 31.29 -14.05 -7.99
C ASN A 104 31.62 -14.79 -9.29
N ASN A 105 30.69 -15.58 -9.81
CA ASN A 105 30.88 -16.29 -11.08
C ASN A 105 31.09 -15.31 -12.25
N ASN A 106 30.32 -14.22 -12.31
CA ASN A 106 30.49 -13.20 -13.33
C ASN A 106 31.84 -12.49 -13.22
N LEU A 107 32.32 -12.21 -12.00
CA LEU A 107 33.65 -11.64 -11.77
C LEU A 107 34.75 -12.60 -12.23
N GLU A 108 34.64 -13.90 -11.93
CA GLU A 108 35.61 -14.90 -12.40
C GLU A 108 35.67 -14.97 -13.93
N LEU A 109 34.50 -14.97 -14.60
CA LEU A 109 34.42 -14.94 -16.05
C LEU A 109 35.06 -13.67 -16.63
N MET A 110 34.81 -12.51 -16.04
CA MET A 110 35.44 -11.26 -16.46
C MET A 110 36.97 -11.31 -16.26
N CYS A 111 37.46 -11.80 -15.13
CA CYS A 111 38.88 -11.96 -14.88
C CYS A 111 39.54 -12.86 -15.93
N ARG A 112 38.89 -13.96 -16.35
CA ARG A 112 39.38 -14.83 -17.43
C ARG A 112 39.41 -14.12 -18.77
N ILE A 113 38.38 -13.34 -19.10
CA ILE A 113 38.33 -12.55 -20.34
C ILE A 113 39.47 -11.53 -20.37
N VAL A 114 39.66 -10.79 -19.27
CA VAL A 114 40.74 -9.81 -19.12
C VAL A 114 42.10 -10.48 -19.26
N ALA A 115 42.36 -11.57 -18.53
CA ALA A 115 43.63 -12.30 -18.61
C ALA A 115 43.95 -12.76 -20.04
N ASN A 116 42.95 -13.28 -20.75
CA ASN A 116 43.10 -13.71 -22.15
C ASN A 116 43.31 -12.53 -23.11
N ALA A 117 42.63 -11.40 -22.89
CA ALA A 117 42.81 -10.19 -23.69
C ALA A 117 44.21 -9.61 -23.50
N THR A 118 44.69 -9.53 -22.26
CA THR A 118 46.06 -9.09 -21.93
C THR A 118 47.11 -10.01 -22.55
N ALA A 119 46.93 -11.33 -22.46
CA ALA A 119 47.85 -12.29 -23.06
C ALA A 119 47.94 -12.18 -24.60
N LYS A 120 46.87 -11.70 -25.25
CA LYS A 120 46.82 -11.43 -26.69
C LYS A 120 47.27 -10.01 -27.07
N GLY A 121 47.65 -9.18 -26.11
CA GLY A 121 48.05 -7.80 -26.32
C GLY A 121 46.90 -6.86 -26.69
N TRP A 122 45.66 -7.21 -26.34
CA TRP A 122 44.49 -6.37 -26.59
C TRP A 122 44.36 -5.29 -25.52
N ASP A 123 43.86 -4.12 -25.92
CA ASP A 123 43.55 -3.02 -25.01
C ASP A 123 42.32 -3.38 -24.17
N VAL A 124 42.58 -3.76 -22.91
CA VAL A 124 41.56 -4.15 -21.94
C VAL A 124 40.69 -2.96 -21.53
N ASP A 125 41.25 -1.76 -21.45
CA ASP A 125 40.51 -0.57 -21.03
C ASP A 125 39.47 -0.19 -22.09
N PHE A 126 39.85 -0.31 -23.37
CA PHE A 126 38.91 -0.17 -24.49
C PHE A 126 37.83 -1.27 -24.46
N LEU A 127 38.22 -2.53 -24.19
CA LEU A 127 37.29 -3.66 -24.14
C LEU A 127 36.24 -3.52 -23.02
N LEU A 128 36.63 -2.98 -21.86
CA LEU A 128 35.75 -2.83 -20.68
C LEU A 128 34.97 -1.50 -20.66
N GLN A 129 35.21 -0.60 -21.61
CA GLN A 129 34.55 0.71 -21.69
C GLN A 129 33.01 0.66 -21.60
N PRO A 130 32.29 -0.34 -22.18
CA PRO A 130 30.83 -0.45 -22.03
C PRO A 130 30.35 -0.79 -20.62
N LEU A 131 31.21 -1.36 -19.77
CA LEU A 131 30.92 -1.70 -18.38
C LEU A 131 31.27 -0.57 -17.41
N ALA A 132 31.97 0.47 -17.88
CA ALA A 132 32.25 1.65 -17.08
C ALA A 132 30.93 2.34 -16.69
N LYS A 133 30.75 2.61 -15.39
CA LYS A 133 29.51 3.14 -14.82
C LYS A 133 28.94 4.31 -15.64
N SER A 134 27.71 4.16 -16.14
CA SER A 134 26.85 5.29 -16.44
C SER A 134 26.59 6.02 -15.12
N ARG A 135 27.04 7.27 -15.02
CA ARG A 135 26.99 8.12 -13.81
C ARG A 135 25.55 8.53 -13.40
N ARG A 136 24.49 7.91 -13.98
CA ARG A 136 23.09 8.33 -13.82
C ARG A 136 22.31 7.69 -12.66
N GLU A 137 22.84 6.66 -12.00
CA GLU A 137 22.05 5.90 -11.00
C GLU A 137 22.59 5.97 -9.55
N LEU A 138 23.51 6.89 -9.25
CA LEU A 138 24.08 7.05 -7.90
C LEU A 138 23.47 8.21 -7.08
N ILE A 139 22.34 8.78 -7.52
CA ILE A 139 21.55 9.73 -6.72
C ILE A 139 20.17 9.12 -6.54
N GLY A 140 20.01 8.37 -5.45
CA GLY A 140 18.75 7.90 -4.88
C GLY A 140 18.83 8.08 -3.38
#